data_AF-L1PVE3-F1
#
_entry.id   AF-L1PVE3-F1
#
_cell.length_a   1.000
_cell.length_b   1.000
_cell.length_c   1.000
_cell.angle_alpha   90.00
_cell.angle_beta   90.00
_cell.angle_gamma   90.00
#
_symmetry.space_group_name_H-M   'P 1'
#
loop_
_entity.id
_entity.type
_entity.pdbx_description
1 polymer ?
#
loop_
_entity_poly.entity_id
_entity_poly.type
_entity_poly.pdbx_seq_one_letter_code
_entity_poly.pdbx_strand_id
1 'polypeptide(L)'
;SHKNLCCGIKVYDKYGENIATIIEKMYRLETSHFTSGQYKKCGTGGMEAHGDAPYYGWDKAFFESHPQYKPIGLYGAYEGKGMSEHGGNLQVKNRPKQFVKLPSVEAGMIYKAEYIIRHNGNYARWYSCDPNAQKIYRQSLNGIKAKFVTKIKNNK
;
A
#
# COMPACT_ATOMS: atom_id res chain seq x y z
N SER A 1 -14.33 6.48 5.52
CA SER A 1 -14.26 7.24 4.25
C SER A 1 -13.58 8.60 4.36
N HIS A 2 -13.87 9.44 5.38
CA HIS A 2 -13.27 10.79 5.49
C HIS A 2 -11.73 10.78 5.64
N LYS A 3 -11.17 9.98 6.55
CA LYS A 3 -9.70 9.89 6.76
C LYS A 3 -8.94 9.51 5.48
N ASN A 4 -9.45 8.56 4.69
CA ASN A 4 -8.80 8.10 3.46
C ASN A 4 -8.85 9.15 2.34
N LEU A 5 -9.93 9.95 2.29
CA LEU A 5 -10.05 11.07 1.36
C LEU A 5 -9.02 12.15 1.69
N CYS A 6 -8.86 12.52 2.96
CA CYS A 6 -7.82 13.47 3.39
C CYS A 6 -6.40 12.98 3.09
N CYS A 7 -6.13 11.68 3.27
CA CYS A 7 -4.84 11.09 2.90
C CYS A 7 -4.62 11.15 1.38
N GLY A 8 -5.65 10.84 0.59
CA GLY A 8 -5.62 10.93 -0.86
C GLY A 8 -5.37 12.35 -1.37
N ILE A 9 -5.94 13.36 -0.72
CA ILE A 9 -5.67 14.79 -1.01
C ILE A 9 -4.19 15.12 -0.79
N LYS A 10 -3.61 14.72 0.35
CA LYS A 10 -2.19 14.97 0.63
C LYS A 10 -1.26 14.33 -0.41
N VAL A 11 -1.57 13.11 -0.85
CA VAL A 11 -0.79 12.45 -1.92
C VAL A 11 -0.99 13.17 -3.26
N TYR A 12 -2.21 13.62 -3.57
CA TYR A 12 -2.52 14.38 -4.78
C TYR A 12 -1.73 15.70 -4.82
N ASP A 13 -1.73 16.45 -3.72
CA ASP A 13 -1.07 17.75 -3.65
C ASP A 13 0.46 17.61 -3.68
N LYS A 14 1.02 16.55 -3.07
CA LYS A 14 2.48 16.34 -3.01
C LYS A 14 3.08 15.66 -4.25
N TYR A 15 2.38 14.68 -4.83
CA TYR A 15 2.92 13.80 -5.88
C TYR A 15 2.14 13.85 -7.19
N GLY A 16 1.06 14.64 -7.25
CA GLY A 16 0.24 14.83 -8.44
C GLY A 16 -0.84 13.76 -8.66
N GLU A 17 -1.70 14.04 -9.63
CA GLU A 17 -2.88 13.23 -9.95
C GLU A 17 -2.54 11.77 -10.30
N ASN A 18 -1.48 11.56 -11.09
CA ASN A 18 -1.11 10.24 -11.58
C ASN A 18 -0.74 9.30 -10.43
N ILE A 19 0.14 9.75 -9.52
CA ILE A 19 0.55 8.96 -8.36
C ILE A 19 -0.63 8.75 -7.40
N ALA A 20 -1.42 9.80 -7.12
CA ALA A 20 -2.59 9.67 -6.26
C ALA A 20 -3.61 8.65 -6.81
N THR A 21 -3.84 8.65 -8.13
CA THR A 21 -4.73 7.70 -8.80
C THR A 21 -4.25 6.27 -8.64
N ILE A 22 -2.95 6.03 -8.87
CA ILE A 22 -2.33 4.70 -8.75
C ILE A 22 -2.42 4.21 -7.30
N ILE A 23 -2.03 5.05 -6.33
CA ILE A 23 -2.06 4.73 -4.90
C ILE A 23 -3.47 4.37 -4.45
N GLU A 24 -4.48 5.16 -4.82
CA GLU A 24 -5.85 4.87 -4.44
C GLU A 24 -6.32 3.52 -5.02
N LYS A 25 -6.01 3.24 -6.29
CA LYS A 25 -6.36 1.97 -6.93
C LYS A 25 -5.69 0.78 -6.23
N MET A 26 -4.40 0.88 -5.92
CA MET A 26 -3.65 -0.16 -5.21
C MET A 26 -4.25 -0.42 -3.83
N TYR A 27 -4.50 0.64 -3.05
CA TYR A 27 -5.12 0.47 -1.74
C TYR A 27 -6.50 -0.15 -1.85
N ARG A 28 -7.32 0.25 -2.83
CA ARG A 28 -8.63 -0.37 -3.04
C ARG A 28 -8.52 -1.85 -3.39
N LEU A 29 -7.55 -2.25 -4.21
CA LEU A 29 -7.33 -3.65 -4.54
C LEU A 29 -6.93 -4.46 -3.30
N GLU A 30 -5.88 -4.01 -2.60
CA GLU A 30 -5.24 -4.80 -1.54
C GLU A 30 -6.00 -4.79 -0.21
N THR A 31 -6.86 -3.80 -0.01
CA THR A 31 -7.60 -3.62 1.25
C THR A 31 -9.09 -3.90 1.11
N SER A 32 -9.50 -4.53 0.01
CA SER A 32 -10.92 -4.76 -0.33
C SER A 32 -11.73 -3.47 -0.22
N HIS A 33 -11.28 -2.43 -0.93
CA HIS A 33 -11.84 -1.08 -0.87
C HIS A 33 -11.82 -0.44 0.54
N PHE A 34 -10.71 -0.59 1.26
CA PHE A 34 -10.49 -0.05 2.62
C PHE A 34 -11.31 -0.72 3.72
N THR A 35 -11.76 -1.95 3.50
CA THR A 35 -12.60 -2.69 4.45
C THR A 35 -11.86 -3.82 5.16
N SER A 36 -10.70 -4.25 4.66
CA SER A 36 -9.98 -5.41 5.20
C SER A 36 -9.55 -5.21 6.67
N GLY A 37 -9.61 -6.28 7.46
CA GLY A 37 -9.21 -6.26 8.87
C GLY A 37 -7.75 -5.88 9.05
N GLN A 38 -6.88 -6.36 8.17
CA GLN A 38 -5.46 -6.00 8.13
C GLN A 38 -5.27 -4.50 7.91
N TYR A 39 -5.98 -3.89 6.95
CA TYR A 39 -5.90 -2.45 6.71
C TYR A 39 -6.32 -1.63 7.93
N LYS A 40 -7.42 -2.00 8.59
CA LYS A 40 -7.90 -1.33 9.80
C LYS A 40 -6.90 -1.42 10.96
N LYS A 41 -6.08 -2.46 11.01
CA LYS A 41 -5.12 -2.73 12.10
C LYS A 41 -3.71 -2.22 11.81
N CYS A 42 -3.27 -2.24 10.55
CA CYS A 42 -1.90 -1.92 10.13
C CYS A 42 -1.75 -0.54 9.50
N GLY A 43 -2.83 0.03 8.94
CA GLY A 43 -2.76 1.27 8.15
C GLY A 43 -2.14 1.11 6.76
N THR A 44 -1.57 -0.06 6.45
CA THR A 44 -0.89 -0.35 5.18
C THR A 44 -1.68 -1.32 4.30
N GLY A 45 -1.51 -1.22 2.98
CA GLY A 45 -1.88 -2.29 2.04
C GLY A 45 -0.73 -3.30 1.90
N GLY A 46 -0.73 -4.35 2.73
CA GLY A 46 0.13 -5.52 2.50
C GLY A 46 1.64 -5.34 2.71
N MET A 47 2.09 -4.47 3.62
CA MET A 47 3.53 -4.25 3.88
C MET A 47 4.11 -5.39 4.73
N GLU A 48 4.64 -6.44 4.09
CA GLU A 48 5.22 -7.61 4.79
C GLU A 48 6.58 -7.30 5.42
N ALA A 49 6.77 -7.69 6.68
CA ALA A 49 8.04 -7.58 7.39
C ALA A 49 8.99 -8.70 6.98
N HIS A 50 10.22 -8.35 6.62
CA HIS A 50 11.24 -9.29 6.12
C HIS A 50 12.64 -9.04 6.70
N GLY A 51 12.73 -8.20 7.74
CA GLY A 51 13.96 -7.93 8.48
C GLY A 51 13.65 -7.48 9.91
N ASP A 52 14.68 -7.01 10.61
CA ASP A 52 14.58 -6.66 12.03
C ASP A 52 14.02 -5.25 12.28
N ALA A 53 13.56 -5.04 13.52
CA ALA A 53 13.15 -3.73 14.01
C ALA A 53 14.31 -2.70 13.87
N PRO A 54 14.01 -1.40 13.71
CA PRO A 54 12.67 -0.79 13.70
C PRO A 54 12.07 -0.63 12.29
N TYR A 55 12.79 -1.01 11.23
CA TYR A 55 12.38 -0.76 9.84
C TYR A 55 11.88 -2.01 9.12
N TYR A 56 12.10 -3.19 9.69
CA TYR A 56 11.54 -4.47 9.24
C TYR A 56 11.86 -4.84 7.77
N GLY A 57 13.06 -4.45 7.31
CA GLY A 57 13.55 -4.63 5.94
C GLY A 57 13.17 -3.50 4.96
N TRP A 58 12.37 -2.53 5.41
CA TRP A 58 11.94 -1.40 4.59
C TRP A 58 12.89 -0.20 4.71
N ASP A 59 12.71 0.77 3.82
CA ASP A 59 13.68 1.84 3.58
C ASP A 59 13.92 2.71 4.83
N LYS A 60 15.11 2.56 5.41
CA LYS A 60 15.56 3.28 6.61
C LYS A 60 15.58 4.79 6.38
N ALA A 61 16.09 5.26 5.24
CA ALA A 61 16.24 6.69 4.94
C ALA A 61 14.89 7.43 4.94
N PHE A 62 13.83 6.81 4.41
CA PHE A 62 12.48 7.37 4.48
C PHE A 62 12.01 7.54 5.93
N PHE A 63 12.18 6.53 6.78
CA PHE A 63 11.70 6.59 8.17
C PHE A 63 12.54 7.51 9.05
N GLU A 64 13.81 7.70 8.72
CA GLU A 64 14.66 8.69 9.39
C GLU A 64 14.34 10.11 8.96
N SER A 65 14.05 10.35 7.67
CA SER A 65 13.58 11.66 7.18
C SER A 65 12.15 11.99 7.61
N HIS A 66 11.35 10.98 7.95
CA HIS A 66 9.98 11.15 8.45
C HIS A 66 9.74 10.36 9.75
N PRO A 67 10.28 10.80 10.90
CA PRO A 67 10.16 10.09 12.17
C PRO A 67 8.71 9.83 12.59
N GLN A 68 7.77 10.71 12.19
CA GLN A 68 6.34 10.57 12.44
C GLN A 68 5.68 9.39 11.70
N TYR A 69 6.37 8.81 10.71
CA TYR A 69 5.91 7.66 9.94
C TYR A 69 6.62 6.36 10.35
N LYS A 70 7.49 6.40 11.37
CA LYS A 70 8.23 5.24 11.84
C LYS A 70 7.28 4.09 12.21
N PRO A 71 7.57 2.85 11.83
CA PRO A 71 6.77 1.70 12.21
C PRO A 71 6.58 1.61 13.72
N ILE A 72 5.35 1.34 14.14
CA ILE A 72 4.97 1.21 15.56
C ILE A 72 4.90 -0.24 16.03
N GLY A 73 5.24 -1.18 15.15
CA GLY A 73 5.34 -2.61 15.47
C GLY A 73 4.96 -3.50 14.29
N LEU A 74 4.72 -4.76 14.61
CA LEU A 74 4.24 -5.77 13.67
C LEU A 74 2.83 -6.23 14.04
N TYR A 75 2.06 -6.60 13.04
CA TYR A 75 0.77 -7.23 13.20
C TYR A 75 0.79 -8.56 12.46
N GLY A 76 0.65 -9.65 13.21
CA GLY A 76 0.47 -10.98 12.64
C GLY A 76 -0.96 -11.13 12.14
N ALA A 77 -1.13 -11.43 10.85
CA ALA A 77 -2.41 -11.83 10.31
C ALA A 77 -2.25 -13.10 9.48
N TYR A 78 -3.19 -14.04 9.64
CA TYR A 78 -3.36 -15.10 8.65
C TYR A 78 -3.88 -14.44 7.37
N GLU A 79 -3.26 -14.77 6.22
CA GLU A 79 -3.73 -14.28 4.93
C GLU A 79 -5.22 -14.61 4.78
N GLY A 80 -6.07 -13.58 4.68
CA GLY A 80 -7.40 -13.77 4.12
C GLY A 80 -7.29 -14.20 2.65
N LYS A 81 -8.39 -14.69 2.07
CA LYS A 81 -8.54 -15.00 0.62
C LYS A 81 -8.36 -13.74 -0.26
N GLY A 82 -7.19 -13.11 -0.25
CA GLY A 82 -6.81 -12.06 -1.19
C GLY A 82 -6.29 -12.66 -2.49
N MET A 83 -5.49 -11.90 -3.24
CA MET A 83 -4.87 -12.30 -4.52
C MET A 83 -3.89 -13.49 -4.44
N SER A 84 -3.76 -14.17 -3.29
CA SER A 84 -2.84 -15.31 -3.07
C SER A 84 -3.11 -16.51 -3.99
N GLU A 85 -4.24 -16.56 -4.71
CA GLU A 85 -4.55 -17.60 -5.71
C GLU A 85 -4.47 -17.11 -7.18
N HIS A 86 -4.23 -15.82 -7.42
CA HIS A 86 -4.16 -15.23 -8.77
C HIS A 86 -2.73 -14.73 -9.11
N GLY A 87 -1.71 -15.47 -8.66
CA GLY A 87 -0.30 -15.23 -8.99
C GLY A 87 0.51 -14.45 -7.93
N GLY A 88 0.12 -14.53 -6.66
CA GLY A 88 0.94 -14.08 -5.53
C GLY A 88 1.80 -15.23 -4.99
N ASN A 89 2.79 -14.92 -4.13
CA ASN A 89 3.56 -15.95 -3.43
C ASN A 89 2.63 -16.96 -2.74
N LEU A 90 2.96 -18.26 -2.83
CA LEU A 90 2.18 -19.36 -2.25
C LEU A 90 1.68 -19.01 -0.83
N GLN A 91 0.38 -19.17 -0.62
CA GLN A 91 -0.26 -18.88 0.66
C GLN A 91 0.37 -19.73 1.77
N VAL A 92 1.05 -19.07 2.72
CA VAL A 92 1.68 -19.77 3.84
C VAL A 92 0.61 -20.05 4.89
N LYS A 93 -0.04 -21.22 4.80
CA LYS A 93 -1.09 -21.66 5.73
C LYS A 93 -0.58 -22.04 7.12
N ASN A 94 0.73 -22.27 7.26
CA ASN A 94 1.34 -22.79 8.49
C ASN A 94 1.89 -21.72 9.44
N ARG A 95 1.94 -20.45 9.04
CA ARG A 95 2.34 -19.35 9.95
C ARG A 95 1.67 -18.02 9.57
N PRO A 96 1.26 -17.21 10.56
CA PRO A 96 0.77 -15.87 10.29
C PRO A 96 1.86 -15.03 9.62
N LYS A 97 1.52 -14.33 8.53
CA LYS A 97 2.43 -13.35 7.93
C LYS A 97 2.52 -12.14 8.86
N GLN A 98 3.74 -11.61 9.02
CA GLN A 98 3.96 -10.40 9.81
C GLN A 98 3.89 -9.18 8.90
N PHE A 99 2.98 -8.27 9.23
CA PHE A 99 2.81 -7.03 8.50
C PHE A 99 3.29 -5.85 9.34
N VAL A 100 3.97 -4.91 8.71
CA VAL A 100 4.42 -3.68 9.35
C VAL A 100 3.21 -2.83 9.70
N LYS A 101 3.10 -2.47 10.98
CA LYS A 101 2.08 -1.56 11.48
C LYS A 101 2.63 -0.14 11.45
N LEU A 102 2.00 0.71 10.65
CA LEU A 102 2.32 2.13 10.60
C LEU A 102 1.41 2.94 11.53
N PRO A 103 1.86 4.13 11.99
CA PRO A 103 1.08 4.97 12.89
C PRO A 103 -0.20 5.52 12.25
N SER A 104 -0.28 5.57 10.92
CA SER A 104 -1.45 6.05 10.20
C SER A 104 -1.54 5.49 8.78
N VAL A 105 -2.72 5.59 8.17
CA VAL A 105 -2.95 5.30 6.75
C VAL A 105 -2.15 6.24 5.86
N GLU A 106 -2.01 7.49 6.27
CA GLU A 106 -1.22 8.51 5.58
C GLU A 106 0.24 8.07 5.44
N ALA A 107 0.85 7.58 6.53
CA ALA A 107 2.21 7.05 6.51
C ALA A 107 2.37 5.96 5.45
N GLY A 108 1.41 5.04 5.35
CA GLY A 108 1.43 3.97 4.36
C GLY A 108 1.23 4.47 2.93
N MET A 109 0.37 5.46 2.71
CA MET A 109 0.12 6.01 1.38
C MET A 109 1.31 6.81 0.87
N ILE A 110 1.92 7.62 1.74
CA ILE A 110 3.13 8.40 1.42
C ILE A 110 4.31 7.47 1.18
N TYR A 111 4.51 6.45 2.02
CA TYR A 111 5.58 5.47 1.82
C TYR A 111 5.46 4.79 0.44
N LYS A 112 4.26 4.36 0.07
CA LYS A 112 4.04 3.78 -1.26
C LYS A 112 4.31 4.77 -2.39
N ALA A 113 3.92 6.04 -2.24
CA ALA A 113 4.18 7.05 -3.26
C ALA A 113 5.69 7.23 -3.48
N GLU A 114 6.48 7.38 -2.41
CA GLU A 114 7.94 7.45 -2.46
C GLU A 114 8.55 6.18 -3.06
N TYR A 115 8.04 5.00 -2.67
CA TYR A 115 8.49 3.72 -3.21
C TYR A 115 8.30 3.66 -4.74
N ILE A 116 7.13 4.07 -5.24
CA ILE A 116 6.84 4.12 -6.68
C ILE A 116 7.81 5.06 -7.38
N ILE A 117 8.06 6.24 -6.82
CA ILE A 117 8.95 7.26 -7.40
C ILE A 117 10.39 6.75 -7.46
N ARG A 118 10.88 6.17 -6.36
CA ARG A 118 12.23 5.57 -6.26
C ARG A 118 12.45 4.44 -7.27
N HIS A 119 11.39 3.77 -7.68
CA HIS A 119 11.43 2.68 -8.66
C HIS A 119 10.93 3.14 -10.05
N ASN A 120 11.21 4.39 -10.43
CA ASN A 120 10.91 4.96 -11.75
C ASN A 120 9.43 4.80 -12.16
N GLY A 121 8.51 4.94 -11.22
CA GLY A 121 7.07 4.81 -11.46
C GLY A 121 6.57 3.35 -11.51
N ASN A 122 7.41 2.35 -11.26
CA ASN A 122 7.02 0.94 -11.30
C ASN A 122 6.28 0.51 -10.03
N TYR A 123 5.00 0.87 -9.94
CA TYR A 123 4.13 0.50 -8.83
C TYR A 123 3.84 -1.00 -8.73
N ALA A 124 3.94 -1.74 -9.83
CA ALA A 124 3.70 -3.18 -9.83
C ALA A 124 4.80 -3.95 -9.08
N ARG A 125 5.99 -3.33 -8.91
CA ARG A 125 7.08 -3.88 -8.09
C ARG A 125 6.68 -4.07 -6.62
N TRP A 126 5.69 -3.30 -6.13
CA TRP A 126 5.12 -3.49 -4.80
C TRP A 126 4.52 -4.91 -4.63
N TYR A 127 3.98 -5.47 -5.70
CA TYR A 127 3.36 -6.80 -5.70
C TYR A 127 4.38 -7.91 -5.94
N SER A 128 5.24 -7.76 -6.96
CA SER A 128 6.25 -8.76 -7.30
C SER A 128 7.38 -8.15 -8.13
N CYS A 129 8.59 -8.72 -8.02
CA CYS A 129 9.68 -8.41 -8.93
C CYS A 129 9.57 -9.15 -10.28
N ASP A 130 8.70 -10.16 -10.39
CA ASP A 130 8.46 -10.91 -11.63
C ASP A 130 7.66 -10.08 -12.66
N PRO A 131 8.14 -9.93 -13.91
CA PRO A 131 7.46 -9.14 -14.93
C PRO A 131 6.04 -9.63 -15.29
N ASN A 132 5.78 -10.93 -15.27
CA ASN A 132 4.46 -11.48 -15.60
C ASN A 132 3.46 -11.20 -14.47
N ALA A 133 3.87 -11.41 -13.22
CA ALA A 133 3.09 -11.04 -12.04
C ALA A 133 2.82 -9.53 -11.99
N GLN A 134 3.79 -8.70 -12.39
CA GLN A 134 3.59 -7.25 -12.51
C GLN A 134 2.54 -6.91 -13.57
N LYS A 135 2.55 -7.58 -14.74
CA LYS A 135 1.56 -7.37 -15.80
C LYS A 135 0.15 -7.72 -15.33
N ILE A 136 -0.01 -8.85 -14.65
CA ILE A 136 -1.29 -9.29 -14.07
C ILE A 136 -1.78 -8.26 -13.05
N TYR A 137 -0.91 -7.81 -12.15
CA TYR A 137 -1.26 -6.79 -11.15
C TYR A 137 -1.75 -5.48 -11.79
N ARG A 138 -1.07 -5.01 -12.84
CA ARG A 138 -1.51 -3.82 -13.60
C ARG A 138 -2.91 -4.02 -14.20
N GLN A 139 -3.18 -5.20 -14.76
CA GLN A 139 -4.51 -5.52 -15.28
C GLN A 139 -5.59 -5.53 -14.20
N SER A 140 -5.30 -6.08 -13.01
CA SER A 140 -6.22 -6.05 -11.87
C SER A 140 -6.61 -4.64 -11.43
N LEU A 141 -5.75 -3.64 -11.64
CA LEU A 141 -6.04 -2.24 -11.31
C LEU A 141 -6.92 -1.52 -12.35
N ASN A 142 -7.04 -2.04 -13.58
CA ASN A 142 -7.80 -1.36 -14.64
C ASN A 142 -9.29 -1.24 -14.29
N GLY A 143 -9.87 -2.24 -13.62
CA GLY A 143 -11.27 -2.22 -13.19
C GLY A 143 -11.56 -1.32 -11.99
N ILE A 144 -10.53 -0.79 -11.32
CA ILE A 144 -10.70 -0.05 -10.06
C ILE A 144 -10.79 1.45 -10.32
N LYS A 145 -11.87 2.06 -9.84
CA LYS A 145 -12.09 3.51 -9.92
C LYS A 145 -11.48 4.23 -8.71
N ALA A 146 -10.65 5.25 -8.99
CA ALA A 146 -10.07 6.16 -7.99
C ALA A 146 -11.09 7.25 -7.60
N LYS A 147 -12.12 6.85 -6.84
CA LYS A 147 -13.24 7.73 -6.46
C LYS A 147 -12.81 8.96 -5.66
N PHE A 148 -11.73 8.89 -4.88
CA PHE A 148 -11.25 10.03 -4.11
C PHE A 148 -10.58 11.04 -5.03
N VAL A 149 -9.72 10.61 -5.94
CA VAL A 149 -9.12 11.49 -6.94
C VAL A 149 -10.19 12.15 -7.82
N THR A 150 -11.18 11.39 -8.29
CA THR A 150 -12.32 11.96 -9.04
C THR A 150 -13.06 13.03 -8.22
N LYS A 151 -13.29 12.78 -6.94
CA LYS A 151 -13.95 13.74 -6.06
C LYS A 151 -13.13 15.01 -5.84
N ILE A 152 -11.80 14.90 -5.75
CA ILE A 152 -10.89 16.05 -5.64
C ILE A 152 -11.00 16.93 -6.88
N LYS A 153 -11.01 16.31 -8.08
CA LYS A 153 -11.14 17.04 -9.35
C LYS A 153 -12.48 17.75 -9.50
N ASN A 154 -13.57 17.12 -9.07
CA ASN A 154 -14.91 17.70 -9.18
C ASN A 154 -15.19 18.81 -8.14
N ASN A 155 -14.33 18.93 -7.12
CA ASN A 155 -14.44 19.92 -6.05
C ASN A 155 -13.39 21.04 -6.18
N LYS A 156 -12.59 21.04 -7.25
CA LYS A 156 -11.70 22.15 -7.65
C LYS A 156 -12.35 22.89 -8.80
#